data_AF-A0A3B8Y697-F1
#
_entry.id   AF-A0A3B8Y697-F1
#
_cell.length_a   1.000
_cell.length_b   1.000
_cell.length_c   1.000
_cell.angle_alpha   90.00
_cell.angle_beta   90.00
_cell.angle_gamma   90.00
#
_symmetry.space_group_name_H-M   'P 1'
#
loop_
_entity.id
_entity.type
_entity.pdbx_description
1 polymer ?
#
loop_
_entity_poly.entity_id
_entity_poly.type
_entity_poly.pdbx_seq_one_letter_code
_entity_poly.pdbx_strand_id
1 'polypeptide(L)'
;MRDVALSQGLMSAAGLSENNIVQLGVQLGVNLPHSREAELEADQLGLRNLQSAGYAPIGMVNFMKKLVQKGGTPPAFLSTHPAASARVNLLSRNINSQQAYQGDGLDQQAYRQQILSVL
;
A
#
# COMPACT_ATOMS: atom_id res chain seq x y z
N MET A 1 -11.29 7.92 -36.52
CA MET A 1 -10.21 8.85 -36.95
C MET A 1 -10.51 10.32 -36.65
N ARG A 2 -11.76 10.77 -36.72
CA ARG A 2 -12.13 12.17 -36.38
C ARG A 2 -12.02 12.46 -34.87
N ASP A 3 -12.30 11.48 -34.01
CA ASP A 3 -12.28 11.66 -32.55
C ASP A 3 -10.85 11.76 -31.98
N VAL A 4 -9.88 11.07 -32.59
CA VAL A 4 -8.46 11.09 -32.20
C VAL A 4 -7.81 12.44 -32.54
N ALA A 5 -8.22 13.06 -33.65
CA ALA A 5 -7.72 14.36 -34.06
C ALA A 5 -8.26 15.50 -33.17
N LEU A 6 -9.52 15.39 -32.73
CA LEU A 6 -10.13 16.35 -31.81
C LEU A 6 -9.53 16.28 -30.40
N SER A 7 -9.24 15.07 -29.90
CA SER A 7 -8.57 14.92 -28.60
C SER A 7 -7.12 15.40 -28.64
N GLN A 8 -6.37 15.12 -29.71
CA GLN A 8 -4.99 15.59 -29.87
C GLN A 8 -4.89 17.12 -30.00
N GLY A 9 -5.84 17.77 -30.69
CA GLY A 9 -5.86 19.23 -30.85
C GLY A 9 -6.15 19.98 -29.54
N LEU A 10 -7.05 19.46 -28.71
CA LEU A 10 -7.38 20.06 -27.40
C LEU A 10 -6.27 19.88 -26.36
N MET A 11 -5.52 18.79 -26.44
CA MET A 11 -4.45 18.46 -25.49
C MET A 11 -3.16 19.26 -25.73
N SER A 12 -2.83 19.54 -27.00
CA SER A 12 -1.72 20.43 -27.36
C SER A 12 -1.96 21.89 -26.96
N ALA A 13 -3.22 22.36 -27.00
CA ALA A 13 -3.59 23.72 -26.59
C ALA A 13 -3.45 23.97 -25.07
N ALA A 14 -3.47 22.91 -24.26
CA ALA A 14 -3.28 22.97 -22.81
C ALA A 14 -1.80 22.94 -22.37
N GLY A 15 -0.84 22.93 -23.31
CA GLY A 15 0.59 22.88 -23.02
C GLY A 15 1.11 21.53 -22.51
N LEU A 16 0.30 20.47 -22.66
CA LEU A 16 0.66 19.12 -22.25
C LEU A 16 1.41 18.43 -23.40
N SER A 17 2.73 18.25 -23.26
CA SER A 17 3.54 17.53 -24.26
C SER A 17 3.18 16.04 -24.28
N GLU A 18 3.30 15.39 -25.45
CA GLU A 18 3.07 13.95 -25.59
C GLU A 18 3.88 13.13 -24.58
N ASN A 19 5.09 13.57 -24.24
CA ASN A 19 5.94 12.93 -23.23
C ASN A 19 5.34 12.97 -21.81
N ASN A 20 4.65 14.05 -21.45
CA ASN A 20 3.99 14.18 -20.14
C ASN A 20 2.71 13.32 -20.08
N ILE A 21 1.98 13.20 -21.18
CA ILE A 21 0.77 12.38 -21.28
C ILE A 21 1.12 10.89 -21.27
N VAL A 22 2.18 10.49 -21.97
CA VAL A 22 2.69 9.11 -21.94
C VAL A 22 3.23 8.77 -20.54
N GLN A 23 3.98 9.66 -19.89
CA GLN A 23 4.40 9.43 -18.50
C GLN A 23 3.21 9.31 -17.54
N LEU A 24 2.21 10.19 -17.64
CA LEU A 24 1.00 10.11 -16.80
C LEU A 24 0.18 8.85 -17.10
N GLY A 25 0.05 8.49 -18.38
CA GLY A 25 -0.63 7.27 -18.84
C GLY A 25 0.08 5.99 -18.43
N VAL A 26 1.42 5.98 -18.38
CA VAL A 26 2.23 4.87 -17.86
C VAL A 26 2.17 4.84 -16.32
N GLN A 27 2.20 5.99 -15.65
CA GLN A 27 2.07 6.04 -14.19
C GLN A 27 0.69 5.56 -13.72
N LEU A 28 -0.38 5.86 -14.47
CA LEU A 28 -1.74 5.39 -14.16
C LEU A 28 -2.02 3.99 -14.73
N GLY A 29 -1.41 3.66 -15.87
CA GLY A 29 -1.58 2.42 -16.63
C GLY A 29 -0.56 1.32 -16.31
N VAL A 30 0.42 1.56 -15.44
CA VAL A 30 1.23 0.53 -14.76
C VAL A 30 0.81 0.42 -13.29
N ASN A 31 0.33 1.52 -12.67
CA ASN A 31 -0.41 1.49 -11.40
C ASN A 31 -1.92 1.18 -11.58
N LEU A 32 -2.24 0.32 -12.56
CA LEU A 32 -3.57 -0.13 -12.95
C LEU A 32 -4.46 -0.60 -11.77
N PRO A 33 -5.79 -0.67 -11.96
CA PRO A 33 -6.71 -1.38 -11.05
C PRO A 33 -6.17 -2.74 -10.58
N HIS A 34 -5.62 -3.57 -11.48
CA HIS A 34 -5.08 -4.89 -11.14
C HIS A 34 -3.98 -4.88 -10.08
N SER A 35 -3.20 -3.81 -9.93
CA SER A 35 -2.24 -3.72 -8.83
C SER A 35 -2.95 -3.52 -7.50
N ARG A 36 -4.05 -2.76 -7.46
CA ARG A 36 -4.86 -2.56 -6.24
C ARG A 36 -5.56 -3.85 -5.83
N GLU A 37 -6.17 -4.57 -6.78
CA GLU A 37 -6.77 -5.87 -6.47
C GLU A 37 -5.73 -6.87 -5.96
N ALA A 38 -4.53 -6.91 -6.55
CA ALA A 38 -3.43 -7.74 -6.08
C ALA A 38 -2.96 -7.36 -4.66
N GLU A 39 -2.84 -6.06 -4.35
CA GLU A 39 -2.52 -5.61 -2.99
C GLU A 39 -3.59 -6.05 -1.97
N LEU A 40 -4.87 -6.00 -2.36
CA LEU A 40 -5.97 -6.42 -1.48
C LEU A 40 -5.99 -7.93 -1.25
N GLU A 41 -5.73 -8.73 -2.29
CA GLU A 41 -5.60 -10.17 -2.16
C GLU A 41 -4.37 -10.53 -1.29
N ALA A 42 -3.24 -9.88 -1.54
CA ALA A 42 -2.03 -10.03 -0.75
C ALA A 42 -2.28 -9.65 0.72
N ASP A 43 -3.05 -8.60 0.97
CA ASP A 43 -3.44 -8.20 2.32
C ASP A 43 -4.26 -9.25 3.05
N GLN A 44 -5.26 -9.81 2.36
CA GLN A 44 -6.13 -10.83 2.93
C GLN A 44 -5.37 -12.12 3.23
N LEU A 45 -4.53 -12.57 2.29
CA LEU A 45 -3.68 -13.75 2.47
C LEU A 45 -2.64 -13.50 3.58
N GLY A 46 -2.00 -12.34 3.60
CA GLY A 46 -1.04 -11.95 4.62
C GLY A 46 -1.64 -11.93 6.02
N LEU A 47 -2.85 -11.38 6.16
CA LEU A 47 -3.57 -11.37 7.43
C LEU A 47 -3.87 -12.79 7.94
N ARG A 48 -4.36 -13.68 7.05
CA ARG A 48 -4.59 -15.09 7.39
C ARG A 48 -3.30 -15.78 7.80
N ASN A 49 -2.21 -15.55 7.06
CA ASN A 49 -0.92 -16.15 7.37
C ASN A 49 -0.39 -15.70 8.73
N LEU A 50 -0.52 -14.42 9.07
CA LEU A 50 -0.15 -13.91 10.40
C LEU A 50 -0.96 -14.59 11.50
N GLN A 51 -2.27 -14.69 11.34
CA GLN A 51 -3.16 -15.37 12.27
C GLN A 51 -2.78 -16.85 12.45
N SER A 52 -2.56 -17.57 11.35
CA SER A 52 -2.17 -18.99 11.39
C SER A 52 -0.78 -19.21 12.01
N ALA A 53 0.12 -18.23 11.89
CA ALA A 53 1.43 -18.26 12.52
C ALA A 53 1.43 -17.81 13.99
N GLY A 54 0.26 -17.44 14.55
CA GLY A 54 0.14 -17.00 15.94
C GLY A 54 0.53 -15.54 16.20
N TYR A 55 0.73 -14.73 15.15
CA TYR A 55 1.03 -13.30 15.29
C TYR A 55 -0.24 -12.46 15.44
N ALA A 56 -0.12 -11.35 16.17
CA ALA A 56 -1.23 -10.44 16.37
C ALA A 56 -1.67 -9.74 15.06
N PRO A 57 -2.94 -9.87 14.64
CA PRO A 57 -3.47 -9.27 13.41
C PRO A 57 -3.27 -7.75 13.32
N ILE A 58 -3.37 -7.05 14.46
CA ILE A 58 -3.20 -5.59 14.53
C ILE A 58 -1.79 -5.15 14.12
N GLY A 59 -0.79 -6.04 14.21
CA GLY A 59 0.57 -5.77 13.77
C GLY A 59 0.64 -5.32 12.31
N MET A 60 -0.17 -5.94 11.44
CA MET A 60 -0.25 -5.61 10.02
C MET A 60 -0.81 -4.21 9.78
N VAL A 61 -1.89 -3.85 10.47
CA VAL A 61 -2.50 -2.51 10.42
C VAL A 61 -1.50 -1.46 10.90
N ASN A 62 -0.81 -1.74 12.01
CA ASN A 62 0.17 -0.83 12.58
C ASN A 62 1.39 -0.63 11.66
N PHE A 63 1.83 -1.69 10.98
CA PHE A 63 2.89 -1.60 9.98
C PHE A 63 2.47 -0.71 8.79
N MET A 64 1.27 -0.93 8.24
CA MET A 64 0.74 -0.09 7.16
C MET A 64 0.58 1.37 7.58
N LYS A 65 0.12 1.64 8.82
CA LYS A 65 0.05 2.99 9.39
C LYS A 65 1.43 3.67 9.44
N LYS A 66 2.48 2.96 9.85
CA LYS A 66 3.85 3.51 9.89
C LYS A 66 4.36 3.89 8.50
N LEU A 67 4.02 3.12 7.46
CA LEU A 67 4.40 3.44 6.09
C LEU A 67 3.77 4.75 5.61
N VAL A 68 2.49 4.99 5.91
CA VAL A 68 1.78 6.20 5.47
C VAL A 68 2.11 7.44 6.31
N GLN A 69 2.46 7.24 7.59
CA GLN A 69 2.77 8.34 8.51
C GLN A 69 4.20 8.88 8.35
N LYS A 70 5.05 8.22 7.55
CA LYS A 70 6.43 8.67 7.36
C LYS A 70 6.42 10.01 6.60
N GLY A 71 6.69 11.10 7.32
CA GLY A 71 6.86 12.43 6.73
C GLY A 71 8.10 12.48 5.81
N GLY A 72 8.07 13.39 4.84
CA GLY A 72 9.12 13.53 3.82
C GLY A 72 8.91 12.61 2.63
N THR A 73 9.98 12.00 2.12
CA THR A 73 9.93 11.10 0.98
C THR A 73 9.25 9.77 1.37
N PRO A 74 8.19 9.35 0.67
CA PRO A 74 7.57 8.05 0.90
C PRO A 74 8.60 6.90 0.82
N PRO A 75 8.47 5.84 1.64
CA PRO A 75 9.30 4.65 1.50
C PRO A 75 9.22 4.09 0.06
N ALA A 76 10.35 3.62 -0.48
CA ALA A 76 10.40 2.98 -1.80
C ALA A 76 9.41 1.81 -1.95
N PHE A 77 9.06 1.14 -0.85
CA PHE A 77 8.01 0.14 -0.80
C PHE A 77 6.66 0.65 -1.37
N LEU A 78 6.28 1.90 -1.09
CA LEU A 78 5.03 2.49 -1.57
C LEU A 78 5.07 2.84 -3.07
N SER A 79 6.24 2.77 -3.71
CA SER A 79 6.37 2.94 -5.16
C SER A 79 5.90 1.72 -5.94
N THR A 80 6.00 0.52 -5.36
CA THR A 80 5.51 -0.73 -5.98
C THR A 80 4.24 -1.26 -5.32
N HIS A 81 3.98 -0.91 -4.06
CA HIS A 81 2.79 -1.29 -3.29
C HIS A 81 1.97 -0.05 -2.91
N PRO A 82 1.16 0.48 -3.84
CA PRO A 82 0.44 1.74 -3.63
C PRO A 82 -0.76 1.59 -2.67
N ALA A 83 -1.47 2.70 -2.44
CA ALA A 83 -2.77 2.74 -1.77
C ALA A 83 -2.80 2.28 -0.29
N ALA A 84 -1.68 2.36 0.42
CA ALA A 84 -1.58 1.95 1.83
C ALA A 84 -2.66 2.58 2.75
N SER A 85 -3.04 3.85 2.57
CA SER A 85 -4.10 4.48 3.39
C SER A 85 -5.48 3.84 3.22
N ALA A 86 -5.85 3.47 1.98
CA ALA A 86 -7.12 2.79 1.72
C ALA A 86 -7.10 1.36 2.31
N ARG A 87 -5.96 0.69 2.20
CA ARG A 87 -5.73 -0.66 2.74
C ARG A 87 -5.81 -0.72 4.27
N VAL A 88 -5.28 0.28 4.98
CA VAL A 88 -5.42 0.38 6.46
C VAL A 88 -6.88 0.29 6.88
N ASN A 89 -7.77 0.99 6.18
CA ASN A 89 -9.20 1.00 6.51
C ASN A 89 -9.85 -0.36 6.24
N LEU A 90 -9.47 -1.04 5.16
CA LEU A 90 -9.99 -2.35 4.81
C LEU A 90 -9.50 -3.43 5.77
N LEU A 91 -8.19 -3.47 6.06
CA LEU A 91 -7.61 -4.36 7.05
C LEU A 91 -8.24 -4.19 8.42
N SER A 92 -8.45 -2.95 8.87
CA SER A 92 -9.06 -2.67 10.17
C SER A 92 -10.51 -3.19 10.26
N ARG A 93 -11.25 -3.23 9.14
CA ARG A 93 -12.61 -3.81 9.09
C ARG A 93 -12.61 -5.34 9.07
N ASN A 94 -11.56 -5.95 8.51
CA ASN A 94 -11.46 -7.41 8.36
C ASN A 94 -10.92 -8.11 9.62
N ILE A 95 -10.44 -7.35 10.61
CA ILE A 95 -9.95 -7.90 11.86
C ILE A 95 -11.09 -7.94 12.89
N ASN A 96 -11.30 -9.12 13.50
CA ASN A 96 -12.16 -9.23 14.68
C ASN A 96 -11.52 -8.46 15.85
N SER A 97 -12.22 -7.48 16.39
CA SER A 97 -11.73 -6.63 17.48
C SER A 97 -11.32 -7.41 18.74
N GLN A 98 -11.96 -8.55 19.03
CA GLN A 98 -11.61 -9.40 20.17
C GLN A 98 -10.28 -10.13 19.97
N GLN A 99 -9.91 -10.39 18.72
CA GLN A 99 -8.69 -11.13 18.34
C GLN A 99 -7.57 -10.21 17.85
N ALA A 100 -7.86 -8.91 17.63
CA ALA A 100 -6.93 -7.98 17.00
C ALA A 100 -5.56 -7.94 17.68
N TYR A 101 -5.54 -8.01 19.02
CA TYR A 101 -4.34 -7.91 19.85
C TYR A 101 -3.86 -9.26 20.39
N GLN A 102 -4.49 -10.37 19.99
CA GLN A 102 -4.10 -11.70 20.45
C GLN A 102 -2.98 -12.24 19.57
N GLY A 103 -1.92 -12.77 20.17
CA GLY A 103 -0.78 -13.35 19.48
C GLY A 103 0.53 -12.60 19.73
N ASP A 104 1.59 -13.11 19.12
CA ASP A 104 2.95 -12.62 19.30
C ASP A 104 3.22 -11.30 18.55
N GLY A 105 4.36 -10.68 18.83
CA GLY A 105 4.91 -9.56 18.05
C GLY A 105 4.44 -8.15 18.48
N LEU A 106 3.69 -8.03 19.58
CA LEU A 106 3.30 -6.73 20.15
C LEU A 106 4.17 -6.25 21.32
N ASP A 107 4.99 -7.13 21.88
CA ASP A 107 5.89 -6.79 22.99
C ASP A 107 7.10 -5.99 22.48
N GLN A 108 7.04 -4.67 22.71
CA GLN A 108 8.13 -3.77 22.34
C GLN A 108 9.37 -3.94 23.22
N GLN A 109 9.22 -4.36 24.47
CA GLN A 109 10.36 -4.57 25.38
C GLN A 109 11.13 -5.82 24.96
N ALA A 110 10.43 -6.92 24.71
CA ALA A 110 11.02 -8.14 24.17
C ALA A 110 11.72 -7.87 22.82
N TYR A 111 11.09 -7.13 21.90
CA TYR A 111 11.72 -6.75 20.64
C TYR A 111 13.01 -5.96 20.85
N ARG A 112 13.01 -4.96 21.74
CA ARG A 112 14.21 -4.15 22.03
C ARG A 112 15.33 -4.99 22.64
N GLN A 113 15.01 -5.87 23.58
CA GLN A 113 16.01 -6.75 24.19
C GLN A 113 16.64 -7.70 23.16
N GLN A 114 15.83 -8.27 22.27
CA GLN A 114 16.29 -9.15 21.20
C GLN A 114 17.17 -8.43 20.17
N ILE A 115 16.83 -7.20 19.79
CA ILE A 115 17.64 -6.43 18.83
C ILE A 115 18.92 -5.91 19.49
N LEU A 116 18.86 -5.46 20.74
CA LEU A 116 20.04 -4.99 21.46
C LEU A 116 21.01 -6.13 21.80
N SER A 117 20.56 -7.39 21.83
CA SER A 117 21.45 -8.53 22.07
C SER A 117 22.21 -8.99 20.82
N VAL A 118 21.85 -8.50 19.63
CA VAL A 118 22.50 -8.84 18.35
C VAL A 118 23.27 -7.67 17.73
N LEU A 119 23.35 -6.54 18.44
CA LEU A 119 24.14 -5.35 18.09
C LEU A 119 25.33 -5.21 19.05
#